data_AF-V5I746-F1
#
_entry.id   AF-V5I746-F1
#
_cell.length_a   1.000
_cell.length_b   1.000
_cell.length_c   1.000
_cell.angle_alpha   90.00
_cell.angle_beta   90.00
_cell.angle_gamma   90.00
#
_symmetry.space_group_name_H-M   'P 1'
#
loop_
_entity.id
_entity.type
_entity.pdbx_description
1 polymer ?
#
loop_
_entity_poly.entity_id
_entity_poly.type
_entity_poly.pdbx_seq_one_letter_code
_entity_poly.pdbx_strand_id
1 'polypeptide(L)'
;GKFSTDIIGCCAFGIECNSFKDPNSPFRKYGREAFEVSTLDLIELAIADNFPELARKLKITTIRRDVSSFFRKVVNDTIAYRQKNNYARNDFLQLLIEIMNNKS
;
A
#
# COMPACT_ATOMS: atom_id res chain seq x y z
N GLY A 1 -0.30 -10.56 14.97
CA GLY A 1 -1.12 -9.51 14.32
C GLY A 1 -0.37 -8.20 14.25
N LYS A 2 -0.46 -7.36 15.29
CA LYS A 2 0.03 -5.96 15.29
C LYS A 2 1.49 -5.78 14.84
N PHE A 3 2.42 -6.56 15.39
CA PHE A 3 3.84 -6.43 15.05
C PHE A 3 4.18 -6.73 13.58
N SER A 4 3.61 -7.79 13.01
CA SER A 4 3.90 -8.20 11.62
C SER A 4 3.39 -7.17 10.60
N THR A 5 2.19 -6.61 10.84
CA THR A 5 1.61 -5.55 10.00
C THR A 5 2.44 -4.26 10.06
N ASP A 6 2.93 -3.88 11.25
CA ASP A 6 3.76 -2.69 11.43
C ASP A 6 5.14 -2.87 10.75
N ILE A 7 5.77 -4.05 10.88
CA ILE A 7 7.05 -4.36 10.22
C ILE A 7 6.90 -4.35 8.70
N ILE A 8 5.89 -5.04 8.15
CA ILE A 8 5.65 -5.10 6.71
C ILE A 8 5.36 -3.68 6.17
N GLY A 9 4.56 -2.88 6.88
CA GLY A 9 4.28 -1.50 6.51
C GLY A 9 5.54 -0.62 6.44
N CYS A 10 6.46 -0.73 7.40
CA CYS A 10 7.71 0.02 7.37
C CYS A 10 8.67 -0.46 6.27
N CYS A 11 8.83 -1.77 6.10
CA CYS A 11 9.76 -2.36 5.15
C CYS A 11 9.31 -2.20 3.69
N ALA A 12 8.02 -2.40 3.40
CA ALA A 12 7.50 -2.38 2.03
C ALA A 12 7.36 -0.95 1.46
N PHE A 13 7.12 0.04 2.32
CA PHE A 13 6.82 1.41 1.85
C PHE A 13 7.92 2.43 2.21
N GLY A 14 8.94 2.07 3.00
CA GLY A 14 10.01 3.00 3.40
C GLY A 14 9.53 4.14 4.30
N ILE A 15 8.31 4.03 4.84
CA ILE A 15 7.66 5.02 5.70
C ILE A 15 8.13 4.78 7.13
N GLU A 16 8.47 5.85 7.85
CA GLU A 16 8.95 5.74 9.22
C GLU A 16 7.94 5.02 10.13
N CYS A 17 8.43 4.04 10.90
CA CYS A 17 7.61 3.35 11.91
C CYS A 17 7.01 4.28 12.98
N ASN A 18 7.47 5.53 13.08
CA ASN A 18 6.86 6.52 13.95
C ASN A 18 5.42 6.86 13.56
N SER A 19 5.01 6.67 12.29
CA SER A 19 3.63 6.88 11.86
C SER A 19 2.62 5.92 12.50
N PHE A 20 3.09 4.81 13.12
CA PHE A 20 2.25 3.87 13.87
C PHE A 20 2.09 4.19 15.36
N LYS A 21 2.88 5.14 15.90
CA LYS A 21 2.84 5.51 17.31
C LYS A 21 1.54 6.20 17.71
N ASP A 22 0.98 7.00 16.82
CA ASP A 22 -0.35 7.57 17.02
C ASP A 22 -1.42 6.50 16.75
N PRO A 23 -2.20 6.09 17.77
CA PRO A 23 -3.24 5.09 17.62
C PRO A 23 -4.36 5.50 16.63
N ASN A 24 -4.50 6.79 16.32
CA ASN A 24 -5.50 7.33 15.41
C ASN A 24 -4.92 7.72 14.04
N SER A 25 -3.67 7.37 13.74
CA SER A 25 -3.06 7.77 12.47
C SER A 25 -3.78 7.13 11.28
N PRO A 26 -3.98 7.86 10.17
CA PRO A 26 -4.52 7.29 8.93
C PRO A 26 -3.70 6.09 8.44
N PHE A 27 -2.39 6.11 8.65
CA PHE A 27 -1.50 5.00 8.29
C PHE A 27 -1.82 3.72 9.05
N ARG A 28 -2.10 3.82 10.36
CA ARG A 28 -2.48 2.68 11.18
C ARG A 28 -3.89 2.17 10.83
N LYS A 29 -4.82 3.06 10.53
CA LYS A 29 -6.18 2.71 10.08
C LYS A 29 -6.11 1.94 8.75
N TYR A 30 -5.58 2.57 7.70
CA TYR A 30 -5.51 1.96 6.37
C TYR A 30 -4.54 0.79 6.31
N GLY A 31 -3.48 0.79 7.12
CA GLY A 31 -2.58 -0.34 7.30
C GLY A 31 -3.30 -1.55 7.87
N ARG A 32 -4.16 -1.38 8.89
CA ARG A 32 -4.98 -2.50 9.39
C ARG A 32 -5.97 -2.97 8.33
N GLU A 33 -6.66 -2.02 7.70
CA GLU A 33 -7.65 -2.29 6.68
C GLU A 33 -7.08 -3.03 5.46
N ALA A 34 -5.81 -2.80 5.11
CA ALA A 34 -5.12 -3.54 4.06
C ALA A 34 -4.96 -5.04 4.34
N PHE A 35 -4.98 -5.45 5.62
CA PHE A 35 -4.84 -6.85 6.05
C PHE A 35 -6.13 -7.43 6.66
N GLU A 36 -7.17 -6.62 6.85
CA GLU A 36 -8.48 -7.08 7.26
C GLU A 36 -9.24 -7.61 6.04
N VAL A 37 -9.54 -8.91 6.08
CA VAL A 37 -10.35 -9.58 5.07
C VAL A 37 -11.79 -9.63 5.57
N SER A 38 -12.70 -8.98 4.86
CA SER A 38 -14.13 -9.05 5.11
C SER A 38 -14.77 -10.24 4.39
N THR A 39 -16.00 -10.58 4.77
CA THR A 39 -16.80 -11.61 4.07
C THR A 39 -17.06 -11.24 2.61
N LEU A 40 -17.21 -9.94 2.30
CA LEU A 40 -17.33 -9.46 0.92
C LEU A 40 -16.03 -9.70 0.13
N ASP A 41 -14.87 -9.44 0.73
CA ASP A 41 -13.57 -9.70 0.08
C ASP A 41 -13.38 -11.18 -0.25
N LEU A 42 -13.86 -12.09 0.61
CA LEU A 42 -13.84 -13.54 0.35
C LEU A 42 -14.77 -13.93 -0.81
N ILE A 43 -15.95 -13.33 -0.90
CA ILE A 43 -16.88 -13.55 -2.00
C ILE A 43 -16.29 -13.02 -3.31
N GLU A 44 -15.73 -11.81 -3.28
CA GLU A 44 -15.04 -11.21 -4.42
C GLU A 44 -13.87 -12.06 -4.89
N LEU A 45 -13.07 -12.59 -3.96
CA LEU A 45 -11.98 -13.51 -4.26
C LEU A 45 -12.48 -14.83 -4.87
N ALA A 46 -13.55 -15.41 -4.32
CA ALA A 46 -14.14 -16.63 -4.85
C ALA A 46 -14.69 -16.44 -6.27
N ILE A 47 -15.33 -15.29 -6.55
CA ILE A 47 -15.79 -14.93 -7.90
C ILE A 47 -14.60 -14.70 -8.83
N ALA A 48 -13.54 -14.03 -8.38
CA ALA A 48 -12.34 -13.80 -9.17
C ALA A 48 -11.64 -15.11 -9.55
N ASP A 49 -11.60 -16.08 -8.65
CA ASP A 49 -10.96 -17.39 -8.85
C ASP A 49 -11.78 -18.31 -9.76
N ASN A 50 -13.10 -18.41 -9.50
CA ASN A 50 -13.97 -19.36 -10.21
C ASN A 50 -14.58 -18.79 -11.50
N PHE A 51 -14.74 -17.46 -11.59
CA PHE A 51 -15.43 -16.78 -12.69
C PHE A 51 -14.66 -15.54 -13.18
N PRO A 52 -13.45 -15.70 -13.74
CA PRO A 52 -12.56 -14.58 -14.07
C PRO A 52 -13.14 -13.59 -15.09
N GLU A 53 -13.95 -14.06 -16.05
CA GLU A 53 -14.62 -13.16 -17.00
C GLU A 53 -15.70 -12.30 -16.34
N LEU A 54 -16.44 -12.87 -15.39
CA LEU A 54 -17.46 -12.15 -14.62
C LEU A 54 -16.80 -11.13 -13.70
N ALA A 55 -15.72 -11.51 -13.02
CA ALA A 55 -14.94 -10.61 -12.19
C ALA A 55 -14.40 -9.42 -12.99
N ARG A 56 -13.91 -9.66 -14.22
CA ARG A 56 -13.45 -8.60 -15.13
C ARG A 56 -14.59 -7.68 -15.55
N LYS A 57 -15.78 -8.21 -15.86
CA LYS A 57 -16.97 -7.40 -16.20
C LYS A 57 -17.44 -6.54 -15.02
N LEU A 58 -17.47 -7.11 -13.82
CA LEU A 58 -17.88 -6.43 -12.59
C LEU A 58 -16.80 -5.52 -12.00
N LYS A 59 -15.59 -5.52 -12.59
CA LYS A 59 -14.42 -4.76 -12.10
C LYS A 59 -14.14 -5.06 -10.63
N ILE A 60 -14.31 -6.32 -10.23
CA ILE A 60 -13.98 -6.80 -8.89
C ILE A 60 -12.48 -6.57 -8.69
N THR A 61 -12.14 -5.92 -7.58
CA THR A 61 -10.76 -5.61 -7.20
C THR A 61 -10.53 -6.19 -5.82
N THR A 62 -9.55 -7.08 -5.71
CA THR A 62 -9.18 -7.73 -4.44
C THR A 62 -8.59 -6.76 -3.42
N ILE A 63 -8.27 -5.53 -3.83
CA ILE A 63 -7.83 -4.45 -2.95
C ILE A 63 -8.91 -3.37 -2.89
N ARG A 64 -9.34 -3.03 -1.68
CA ARG A 64 -10.29 -1.94 -1.43
C ARG A 64 -9.75 -0.61 -1.96
N ARG A 65 -10.61 0.16 -2.63
CA ARG A 65 -10.20 1.39 -3.36
C ARG A 65 -9.67 2.48 -2.44
N ASP A 66 -10.24 2.62 -1.26
CA ASP A 66 -9.82 3.57 -0.23
C ASP A 66 -8.39 3.26 0.28
N VAL A 67 -8.12 1.99 0.59
CA VAL A 67 -6.79 1.50 0.96
C VAL A 67 -5.79 1.78 -0.17
N SER A 68 -6.12 1.37 -1.40
CA SER A 68 -5.24 1.60 -2.55
C SER A 68 -4.98 3.09 -2.80
N SER A 69 -6.00 3.94 -2.67
CA SER A 69 -5.89 5.39 -2.88
C SER A 69 -4.97 6.01 -1.83
N PHE A 70 -5.13 5.63 -0.56
CA PHE A 70 -4.29 6.10 0.53
C PHE A 70 -2.81 5.76 0.29
N PHE A 71 -2.48 4.48 0.07
CA PHE A 71 -1.08 4.09 -0.11
C PHE A 71 -0.46 4.67 -1.38
N ARG A 72 -1.22 4.78 -2.48
CA ARG A 72 -0.76 5.49 -3.69
C ARG A 72 -0.42 6.94 -3.41
N LYS A 73 -1.28 7.65 -2.68
CA LYS A 73 -1.03 9.05 -2.29
C LYS A 73 0.24 9.16 -1.44
N VAL A 74 0.39 8.31 -0.42
CA VAL A 74 1.56 8.36 0.46
C VAL A 74 2.87 8.10 -0.30
N VAL A 75 2.89 7.10 -1.19
CA VAL A 75 4.07 6.81 -2.01
C VAL A 75 4.38 7.97 -2.95
N ASN A 76 3.38 8.52 -3.65
CA ASN A 76 3.56 9.66 -4.56
C ASN A 76 4.05 10.92 -3.83
N ASP A 77 3.46 11.24 -2.69
CA ASP A 77 3.85 12.38 -1.86
C ASP A 77 5.30 12.21 -1.36
N THR A 78 5.70 10.98 -1.02
CA THR A 78 7.08 10.68 -0.56
C THR A 78 8.09 10.78 -1.69
N ILE A 79 7.78 10.27 -2.89
CA ILE A 79 8.64 10.41 -4.07
C ILE A 79 8.80 11.89 -4.43
N ALA A 80 7.71 12.64 -4.50
CA ALA A 80 7.73 14.07 -4.80
C ALA A 80 8.55 14.87 -3.78
N TYR A 81 8.40 14.56 -2.48
CA TYR A 81 9.20 15.17 -1.43
C TYR A 81 10.70 14.88 -1.61
N ARG A 82 11.08 13.62 -1.85
CA ARG A 82 12.47 13.21 -2.04
C ARG A 82 13.12 13.93 -3.23
N GLN A 83 12.43 13.95 -4.37
CA GLN A 83 12.89 14.62 -5.59
C GLN A 83 13.03 16.14 -5.39
N LYS A 84 12.03 16.80 -4.78
CA LYS A 84 12.04 18.25 -4.58
C LYS A 84 13.16 18.70 -3.63
N ASN A 85 13.47 17.90 -2.61
CA ASN A 85 14.43 18.27 -1.57
C ASN A 85 15.83 17.64 -1.79
N ASN A 86 16.07 16.94 -2.90
CA ASN A 86 17.27 16.12 -3.12
C ASN A 86 17.58 15.20 -1.91
N TYR A 87 16.53 14.68 -1.29
CA TYR A 87 16.63 13.81 -0.11
C TYR A 87 16.61 12.36 -0.57
N ALA A 88 17.69 11.63 -0.27
CA ALA A 88 17.81 10.20 -0.51
C ALA A 88 18.03 9.45 0.80
N ARG A 89 17.41 8.27 0.92
CA ARG A 89 17.55 7.37 2.07
C ARG A 89 17.85 5.97 1.55
N ASN A 90 18.80 5.26 2.14
CA ASN A 90 19.10 3.88 1.73
C ASN A 90 17.98 2.92 2.18
N ASP A 91 16.87 2.88 1.43
CA ASP A 91 15.70 2.05 1.68
C ASP A 91 15.08 1.51 0.37
N PHE A 92 14.10 0.61 0.51
CA PHE A 92 13.44 -0.02 -0.64
C PHE A 92 12.77 1.00 -1.58
N LEU A 93 12.17 2.06 -1.05
CA LEU A 93 11.53 3.09 -1.87
C LEU A 93 12.57 3.85 -2.71
N GLN A 94 13.77 4.09 -2.17
CA GLN A 94 14.85 4.71 -2.91
C GLN A 94 15.34 3.82 -4.06
N LEU A 95 15.48 2.51 -3.83
CA LEU A 95 15.81 1.56 -4.90
C LEU A 95 14.75 1.58 -6.02
N LEU A 96 13.47 1.68 -5.67
CA LEU A 96 12.38 1.81 -6.65
C LEU A 96 12.47 3.12 -7.45
N ILE A 97 12.76 4.25 -6.80
CA ILE A 97 12.94 5.54 -7.46
C ILE A 97 14.11 5.48 -8.45
N GLU A 98 15.23 4.87 -8.06
CA GLU A 98 16.41 4.70 -8.92
C GLU A 98 16.09 3.82 -10.13
N ILE A 99 15.38 2.71 -9.96
CA ILE A 99 14.93 1.86 -11.07
C ILE A 99 14.00 2.62 -12.02
N MET A 100 13.08 3.44 -11.48
CA MET A 100 12.17 4.27 -12.29
C MET A 100 12.95 5.29 -13.13
N ASN A 101 13.94 5.96 -12.54
CA ASN A 101 14.74 6.96 -13.22
C ASN A 101 15.75 6.35 -14.21
N ASN A 102 16.32 5.19 -13.90
CA ASN A 102 17.30 4.48 -14.75
C ASN A 102 16.67 3.78 -15.96
N LYS A 103 15.34 3.66 -16.01
CA LYS A 103 14.61 3.16 -17.20
C LYS A 103 14.27 4.26 -18.22
N SER A 104 14.81 5.49 -18.04
CA SER A 104 14.66 6.62 -18.98
C SER A 104 15.96 6.88 -19.73
#